data_AF-A0A8H3AYC4-F1
#
_entry.id   AF-A0A8H3AYC4-F1
#
_cell.length_a   1.000
_cell.length_b   1.000
_cell.length_c   1.000
_cell.angle_alpha   90.00
_cell.angle_beta   90.00
_cell.angle_gamma   90.00
#
_symmetry.space_group_name_H-M   'P 1'
#
loop_
_entity.id
_entity.type
_entity.pdbx_description
1 polymer ?
#
loop_
_entity_poly.entity_id
_entity_poly.type
_entity_poly.pdbx_seq_one_letter_code
_entity_poly.pdbx_strand_id
1 'polypeptide(L)'
;MASHLANIFGTEQDRVNCSFYYKACFIGACRHGDRCSRKHIRPPFSQTILLPNVYHNPAHNPSASYTEDQLQQDFDTTYEDLYCELAKYGNLVELHVCDNVGDHLIGNVYARYEWETEAQAAVDALNNRWYAGRPLYAELSPVTDFREACCRQNENGECNRGGFCNFMHLRLASKKLVSELKAGQRLDRRLNPPATSGGAGGWEPPSSRNRERRSASPPRERKRDEDRYDGRER
;
A
#
# COMPACT_ATOMS: atom_id res chain seq x y z
N MET A 1 -24.56 26.09 6.34
CA MET A 1 -25.09 25.44 5.13
C MET A 1 -24.04 24.63 4.35
N ALA A 2 -22.75 24.99 4.36
CA ALA A 2 -21.69 24.20 3.70
C ALA A 2 -21.36 22.86 4.41
N SER A 3 -21.55 22.77 5.73
CA SER A 3 -21.31 21.56 6.53
C SER A 3 -22.29 20.42 6.24
N HIS A 4 -23.51 20.73 5.78
CA HIS A 4 -24.52 19.72 5.47
C HIS A 4 -24.31 19.10 4.08
N LEU A 5 -23.74 19.85 3.13
CA LEU A 5 -23.41 19.36 1.79
C LEU A 5 -22.15 18.48 1.77
N ALA A 6 -21.16 18.78 2.61
CA ALA A 6 -19.97 17.95 2.80
C ALA A 6 -20.32 16.55 3.37
N ASN A 7 -21.41 16.46 4.14
CA ASN A 7 -21.93 15.19 4.67
C ASN A 7 -22.82 14.42 3.69
N ILE A 8 -23.19 14.99 2.55
CA ILE A 8 -24.05 14.34 1.53
C ILE A 8 -23.20 13.81 0.37
N PHE A 9 -22.08 14.46 0.06
CA PHE A 9 -21.19 14.04 -1.02
C PHE A 9 -20.68 12.62 -0.79
N GLY A 10 -20.99 11.75 -1.75
CA GLY A 10 -20.64 10.34 -1.70
C GLY A 10 -21.58 9.44 -0.89
N THR A 11 -22.58 9.95 -0.18
CA THR A 11 -23.52 9.11 0.61
C THR A 11 -24.66 8.55 -0.22
N GLU A 12 -25.42 7.57 0.31
CA GLU A 12 -26.65 7.07 -0.31
C GLU A 12 -27.71 8.16 -0.56
N GLN A 13 -27.53 9.35 0.03
CA GLN A 13 -28.40 10.51 -0.16
C GLN A 13 -28.01 11.36 -1.38
N ASP A 14 -26.85 11.13 -1.99
CA ASP A 14 -26.45 11.77 -3.24
C ASP A 14 -27.22 11.15 -4.42
N ARG A 15 -28.13 11.93 -5.01
CA ARG A 15 -28.98 11.52 -6.14
C ARG A 15 -28.30 11.67 -7.50
N VAL A 16 -27.17 12.37 -7.56
CA VAL A 16 -26.47 12.69 -8.82
C VAL A 16 -25.29 11.75 -9.02
N ASN A 17 -24.54 11.53 -7.94
CA ASN A 17 -23.38 10.68 -7.96
C ASN A 17 -23.74 9.25 -7.58
N CYS A 18 -23.02 8.29 -8.15
CA CYS A 18 -23.24 6.91 -7.77
C CYS A 18 -22.76 6.69 -6.34
N SER A 19 -23.67 6.68 -5.36
CA SER A 19 -23.31 6.42 -3.95
C SER A 19 -22.54 5.11 -3.78
N PHE A 20 -22.77 4.15 -4.68
CA PHE A 20 -21.92 2.99 -4.83
C PHE A 20 -20.53 3.47 -5.25
N TYR A 21 -20.31 4.00 -6.44
CA TYR A 21 -18.98 4.50 -6.87
C TYR A 21 -18.24 5.46 -5.90
N TYR A 22 -18.94 6.17 -5.01
CA TYR A 22 -18.32 7.15 -4.08
C TYR A 22 -18.23 6.76 -2.59
N LYS A 23 -19.19 6.03 -1.97
CA LYS A 23 -19.05 5.52 -0.56
C LYS A 23 -19.07 4.01 -0.43
N ALA A 24 -19.98 3.31 -1.11
CA ALA A 24 -20.18 1.86 -0.90
C ALA A 24 -19.35 0.98 -1.86
N CYS A 25 -18.69 1.61 -2.83
CA CYS A 25 -17.80 1.07 -3.85
C CYS A 25 -16.56 1.96 -3.85
N PHE A 26 -15.88 2.02 -2.69
CA PHE A 26 -14.43 2.12 -2.62
C PHE A 26 -13.74 0.92 -3.32
N ILE A 27 -14.26 0.54 -4.48
CA ILE A 27 -14.04 -0.70 -5.21
C ILE A 27 -13.79 -0.39 -6.68
N GLY A 28 -14.10 0.83 -7.16
CA GLY A 28 -13.84 1.20 -8.56
C GLY A 28 -14.60 0.34 -9.58
N ALA A 29 -15.58 -0.46 -9.16
CA ALA A 29 -16.26 -1.40 -10.02
C ALA A 29 -17.76 -1.51 -9.66
N CYS A 30 -18.57 -0.72 -10.37
CA CYS A 30 -20.02 -0.84 -10.29
C CYS A 30 -20.48 -2.11 -11.03
N ARG A 31 -21.44 -2.85 -10.48
CA ARG A 31 -22.11 -3.97 -11.17
C ARG A 31 -22.70 -3.61 -12.54
N HIS A 32 -23.03 -2.34 -12.76
CA HIS A 32 -23.57 -1.86 -14.03
C HIS A 32 -22.49 -1.31 -14.97
N GLY A 33 -21.24 -1.16 -14.51
CA GLY A 33 -20.15 -0.56 -15.27
C GLY A 33 -20.55 0.78 -15.89
N ASP A 34 -20.34 0.94 -17.19
CA ASP A 34 -20.69 2.16 -17.94
C ASP A 34 -22.19 2.31 -18.22
N ARG A 35 -23.00 1.28 -17.94
CA ARG A 35 -24.48 1.34 -18.06
C ARG A 35 -25.16 1.86 -16.80
N CYS A 36 -24.39 2.35 -15.83
CA CYS A 36 -24.93 2.89 -14.60
C CYS A 36 -25.68 4.19 -14.87
N SER A 37 -26.87 4.35 -14.27
CA SER A 37 -27.66 5.58 -14.36
C SER A 37 -27.06 6.76 -13.58
N ARG A 38 -26.07 6.49 -12.73
CA ARG A 38 -25.42 7.46 -11.85
C ARG A 38 -23.99 7.71 -12.31
N LYS A 39 -23.47 8.92 -12.07
CA LYS A 39 -22.15 9.32 -12.57
C LYS A 39 -21.01 8.60 -11.84
N HIS A 40 -20.04 8.12 -12.62
CA HIS A 40 -18.75 7.58 -12.16
C HIS A 40 -17.66 8.61 -12.48
N ILE A 41 -16.98 9.18 -11.47
CA ILE A 41 -15.90 10.15 -11.69
C ILE A 41 -14.57 9.52 -11.31
N ARG A 42 -13.77 9.17 -12.33
CA ARG A 42 -12.41 8.69 -12.11
C ARG A 42 -11.55 9.84 -11.58
N PRO A 43 -10.85 9.67 -10.45
CA PRO A 43 -10.01 10.73 -9.92
C PRO A 43 -8.82 10.94 -10.87
N PRO A 44 -8.46 12.20 -11.17
CA PRO A 44 -7.29 12.51 -12.02
C PRO A 44 -5.96 12.23 -11.31
N PHE A 45 -5.96 12.12 -9.99
CA PHE A 45 -4.83 11.75 -9.15
C PHE A 45 -5.32 10.88 -7.99
N SER A 46 -4.59 9.82 -7.67
CA SER A 46 -4.86 8.98 -6.51
C SER A 46 -3.61 8.24 -6.09
N GLN A 47 -3.55 7.86 -4.81
CA GLN A 47 -2.50 7.01 -4.24
C GLN A 47 -2.78 5.53 -4.49
N THR A 48 -4.03 5.16 -4.83
CA THR A 48 -4.41 3.79 -5.09
C THR A 48 -4.61 3.51 -6.57
N ILE A 49 -4.13 2.34 -6.98
CA ILE A 49 -4.34 1.78 -8.30
C ILE A 49 -5.25 0.56 -8.21
N LEU A 50 -6.02 0.32 -9.27
CA LEU A 50 -6.84 -0.84 -9.48
C LEU A 50 -6.37 -1.56 -10.75
N LEU A 51 -6.10 -2.85 -10.61
CA LEU A 51 -5.87 -3.76 -11.72
C LEU A 51 -7.03 -4.76 -11.76
N PRO A 52 -8.02 -4.58 -12.66
CA PRO A 52 -9.15 -5.48 -12.74
C PRO A 52 -8.74 -6.85 -13.30
N ASN A 53 -9.36 -7.91 -12.76
CA ASN A 53 -9.28 -9.27 -13.29
C ASN A 53 -7.84 -9.79 -13.53
N VAL A 54 -6.92 -9.53 -12.60
CA VAL A 54 -5.55 -10.06 -12.66
C VAL A 54 -5.48 -11.44 -12.02
N TYR A 55 -6.04 -11.59 -10.83
CA TYR A 55 -6.02 -12.85 -10.10
C TYR A 55 -7.12 -13.77 -10.58
N HIS A 56 -6.74 -14.94 -11.09
CA HIS A 56 -7.68 -15.98 -11.50
C HIS A 56 -7.53 -17.15 -10.54
N ASN A 57 -8.54 -17.38 -9.71
CA ASN A 57 -8.49 -18.47 -8.76
C ASN A 57 -8.58 -19.82 -9.52
N PRO A 58 -7.55 -20.69 -9.43
CA PRO A 58 -7.56 -22.00 -10.08
C PRO A 58 -8.67 -22.93 -9.55
N ALA A 59 -9.24 -22.64 -8.37
CA ALA A 59 -10.38 -23.37 -7.81
C ALA A 59 -11.69 -23.22 -8.63
N HIS A 60 -11.80 -22.19 -9.47
CA HIS A 60 -12.94 -22.03 -10.38
C HIS A 60 -12.84 -22.90 -11.65
N ASN A 61 -11.72 -23.60 -11.86
CA ASN A 61 -11.61 -24.54 -12.95
C ASN A 61 -12.23 -25.90 -12.55
N PRO A 62 -13.34 -26.33 -13.18
CA PRO A 62 -14.04 -27.56 -12.80
C PRO A 62 -13.22 -28.85 -12.99
N SER A 63 -12.07 -28.78 -13.66
CA SER A 63 -11.19 -29.92 -13.92
C SER A 63 -10.07 -30.11 -12.90
N ALA A 64 -9.92 -29.23 -11.90
CA ALA A 64 -8.73 -29.23 -11.07
C ALA A 64 -9.03 -29.49 -9.58
N SER A 65 -8.71 -30.69 -9.13
CA SER A 65 -8.74 -31.08 -7.72
C SER A 65 -7.45 -30.65 -7.03
N TYR A 66 -7.29 -29.35 -6.76
CA TYR A 66 -6.18 -28.83 -5.97
C TYR A 66 -6.46 -28.99 -4.48
N THR A 67 -5.42 -29.33 -3.70
CA THR A 67 -5.52 -29.29 -2.23
C THR A 67 -5.51 -27.84 -1.75
N GLU A 68 -6.07 -27.57 -0.56
CA GLU A 68 -6.06 -26.22 0.03
C GLU A 68 -4.64 -25.64 0.16
N ASP A 69 -3.66 -26.50 0.43
CA ASP A 69 -2.24 -26.13 0.51
C ASP A 69 -1.68 -25.68 -0.84
N GLN A 70 -2.04 -26.37 -1.93
CA GLN A 70 -1.62 -26.00 -3.29
C GLN A 70 -2.24 -24.65 -3.70
N LEU A 71 -3.53 -24.46 -3.42
CA LEU A 71 -4.21 -23.19 -3.67
C LEU A 71 -3.56 -22.02 -2.92
N GLN A 72 -3.14 -22.25 -1.66
CA GLN A 72 -2.46 -21.23 -0.88
C GLN A 72 -1.06 -20.94 -1.44
N GLN A 73 -0.32 -21.96 -1.88
CA GLN A 73 1.00 -21.78 -2.48
C GLN A 73 0.95 -21.03 -3.83
N ASP A 74 -0.03 -21.35 -4.67
CA ASP A 74 -0.26 -20.64 -5.93
C ASP A 74 -0.65 -19.17 -5.68
N PHE A 75 -1.48 -18.93 -4.67
CA PHE A 75 -1.84 -17.58 -4.24
C PHE A 75 -0.63 -16.81 -3.72
N ASP A 76 0.17 -17.42 -2.85
CA ASP A 76 1.37 -16.80 -2.30
C ASP A 76 2.39 -16.46 -3.40
N THR A 77 2.57 -17.35 -4.39
CA THR A 77 3.44 -17.12 -5.56
C THR A 77 2.93 -15.94 -6.40
N THR A 78 1.62 -15.87 -6.65
CA THR A 78 1.01 -14.77 -7.40
C THR A 78 1.12 -13.45 -6.63
N TYR A 79 0.92 -13.49 -5.31
CA TYR A 79 1.04 -12.32 -4.45
C TYR A 79 2.47 -11.78 -4.43
N GLU A 80 3.47 -12.67 -4.36
CA GLU A 80 4.89 -12.32 -4.43
C GLU A 80 5.25 -11.63 -5.74
N ASP A 81 4.84 -12.21 -6.88
CA ASP A 81 5.13 -11.66 -8.21
C ASP A 81 4.50 -10.26 -8.38
N LEU A 82 3.22 -10.12 -8.02
CA LEU A 82 2.52 -8.84 -8.05
C LEU A 82 3.19 -7.80 -7.15
N TYR A 83 3.57 -8.17 -5.93
CA TYR A 83 4.22 -7.28 -4.99
C TYR A 83 5.57 -6.80 -5.53
N CYS A 84 6.38 -7.73 -6.05
CA CYS A 84 7.71 -7.42 -6.58
C CYS A 84 7.63 -6.54 -7.82
N GLU A 85 6.69 -6.77 -8.72
CA GLU A 85 6.49 -5.94 -9.91
C GLU A 85 6.01 -4.53 -9.56
N LEU A 86 5.07 -4.43 -8.62
CA LEU A 86 4.51 -3.15 -8.21
C LEU A 86 5.48 -2.32 -7.35
N ALA A 87 6.38 -2.97 -6.61
CA ALA A 87 7.40 -2.31 -5.79
C ALA A 87 8.48 -1.59 -6.63
N LYS A 88 8.62 -1.91 -7.92
CA LYS A 88 9.59 -1.25 -8.83
C LYS A 88 9.21 0.20 -9.13
N TYR A 89 7.92 0.52 -9.09
CA TYR A 89 7.40 1.84 -9.47
C TYR A 89 7.35 2.83 -8.30
N GLY A 90 7.31 2.32 -7.07
CA GLY A 90 7.20 3.16 -5.89
C GLY A 90 6.99 2.39 -4.61
N ASN A 91 6.78 3.13 -3.53
CA ASN A 91 6.60 2.55 -2.21
C ASN A 91 5.17 2.04 -2.00
N LEU A 92 4.97 0.74 -2.16
CA LEU A 92 3.75 0.06 -1.74
C LEU A 92 3.56 0.12 -0.23
N VAL A 93 2.41 0.65 0.19
CA VAL A 93 1.93 0.64 1.56
C VAL A 93 1.13 -0.63 1.81
N GLU A 94 0.16 -0.92 0.94
CA GLU A 94 -0.78 -2.03 1.06
C GLU A 94 -1.10 -2.62 -0.32
N LEU A 95 -1.20 -3.95 -0.38
CA LEU A 95 -1.59 -4.73 -1.56
C LEU A 95 -2.72 -5.69 -1.15
N HIS A 96 -3.84 -5.58 -1.83
CA HIS A 96 -5.07 -6.33 -1.56
C HIS A 96 -5.56 -7.03 -2.82
N VAL A 97 -5.85 -8.33 -2.72
CA VAL A 97 -6.37 -9.14 -3.83
C VAL A 97 -7.79 -9.58 -3.48
N CYS A 98 -8.72 -9.36 -4.41
CA CYS A 98 -10.11 -9.77 -4.26
C CYS A 98 -10.36 -11.16 -4.85
N ASP A 99 -11.04 -12.00 -4.08
CA ASP A 99 -11.52 -13.35 -4.43
C ASP A 99 -13.05 -13.36 -4.46
N ASN A 100 -13.63 -12.29 -5.02
CA ASN A 100 -15.08 -12.20 -5.23
C ASN A 100 -15.50 -13.06 -6.42
N VAL A 101 -16.71 -13.61 -6.35
CA VAL A 101 -17.33 -14.35 -7.47
C VAL A 101 -18.05 -13.41 -8.45
N GLY A 102 -18.39 -12.19 -8.02
CA GLY A 102 -19.13 -11.24 -8.87
C GLY A 102 -18.24 -10.62 -9.94
N ASP A 103 -18.75 -10.53 -11.18
CA ASP A 103 -18.04 -10.05 -12.38
C ASP A 103 -17.37 -8.68 -12.25
N HIS A 104 -17.86 -7.83 -11.35
CA HIS A 104 -17.31 -6.49 -11.12
C HIS A 104 -16.09 -6.49 -10.19
N LEU A 105 -15.95 -7.50 -9.33
CA LEU A 105 -14.94 -7.55 -8.27
C LEU A 105 -13.97 -8.72 -8.40
N ILE A 106 -14.27 -9.67 -9.29
CA ILE A 106 -13.50 -10.89 -9.46
C ILE A 106 -12.06 -10.58 -9.90
N GLY A 107 -11.11 -11.09 -9.14
CA GLY A 107 -9.68 -10.98 -9.48
C GLY A 107 -9.10 -9.58 -9.42
N ASN A 108 -9.83 -8.60 -8.86
CA ASN A 108 -9.35 -7.23 -8.75
C ASN A 108 -8.21 -7.13 -7.74
N VAL A 109 -7.13 -6.47 -8.15
CA VAL A 109 -5.98 -6.19 -7.29
C VAL A 109 -5.93 -4.69 -7.03
N TYR A 110 -5.82 -4.32 -5.76
CA TYR A 110 -5.66 -2.95 -5.31
C TYR A 110 -4.30 -2.78 -4.68
N ALA A 111 -3.58 -1.76 -5.12
CA ALA A 111 -2.31 -1.38 -4.54
C ALA A 111 -2.35 0.08 -4.13
N ARG A 112 -1.91 0.37 -2.91
CA ARG A 112 -1.76 1.73 -2.39
C ARG A 112 -0.28 2.09 -2.32
N TYR A 113 0.08 3.19 -2.96
CA TYR A 113 1.40 3.80 -2.89
C TYR A 113 1.46 4.87 -1.80
N GLU A 114 2.67 5.28 -1.43
CA GLU A 114 2.89 6.42 -0.53
C GLU A 114 2.62 7.75 -1.24
N TRP A 115 2.93 7.83 -2.54
CA TRP A 115 2.79 9.04 -3.34
C TRP A 115 1.91 8.84 -4.57
N GLU A 116 1.15 9.87 -4.94
CA GLU A 116 0.26 9.85 -6.12
C GLU A 116 1.05 9.80 -7.44
N THR A 117 2.25 10.37 -7.48
CA THR A 117 3.13 10.34 -8.66
C THR A 117 3.60 8.92 -8.98
N GLU A 118 3.89 8.12 -7.95
CA GLU A 118 4.27 6.71 -8.08
C GLU A 118 3.11 5.88 -8.63
N ALA A 119 1.89 6.12 -8.13
CA ALA A 119 0.68 5.45 -8.61
C ALA A 119 0.41 5.76 -10.10
N GLN A 120 0.55 7.02 -10.52
CA GLN A 120 0.38 7.39 -11.93
C GLN A 120 1.44 6.71 -12.82
N ALA A 121 2.71 6.75 -12.41
CA ALA A 121 3.80 6.09 -13.15
C ALA A 121 3.57 4.57 -13.25
N ALA A 122 3.07 3.93 -12.19
CA ALA A 122 2.71 2.52 -12.20
C ALA A 122 1.59 2.24 -13.22
N VAL A 123 0.52 3.05 -13.24
CA VAL A 123 -0.59 2.88 -14.20
C VAL A 123 -0.12 2.97 -15.65
N ASP A 124 0.68 3.99 -15.98
CA ASP A 124 1.18 4.21 -17.34
C ASP A 124 2.11 3.06 -17.79
N ALA A 125 2.91 2.52 -16.87
CA ALA A 125 3.78 1.39 -17.16
C ALA A 125 3.01 0.07 -17.28
N LEU A 126 2.06 -0.19 -16.39
CA LEU A 126 1.31 -1.45 -16.33
C LEU A 126 0.36 -1.63 -17.53
N ASN A 127 -0.25 -0.53 -18.02
CA ASN A 127 -1.10 -0.57 -19.21
C ASN A 127 -0.37 -1.02 -20.49
N ASN A 128 0.96 -0.94 -20.52
CA ASN A 128 1.79 -1.38 -21.64
C ASN A 128 2.33 -2.81 -21.47
N ARG A 129 1.96 -3.51 -20.39
CA ARG A 129 2.51 -4.81 -20.02
C ARG A 129 1.48 -5.93 -20.19
N TRP A 130 2.01 -7.15 -20.27
CA TRP A 130 1.24 -8.37 -20.36
C TRP A 130 1.56 -9.26 -19.17
N TYR A 131 0.53 -9.90 -18.63
CA TYR A 131 0.64 -10.84 -17.52
C TYR A 131 -0.14 -12.11 -17.89
N ALA A 132 0.51 -13.28 -17.75
CA ALA A 132 -0.09 -14.58 -18.09
C ALA A 132 -0.75 -14.64 -19.48
N GLY A 133 -0.15 -13.98 -20.49
CA GLY A 133 -0.66 -13.94 -21.86
C GLY A 133 -1.87 -13.02 -22.09
N ARG A 134 -2.21 -12.17 -21.11
CA ARG A 134 -3.27 -11.15 -21.23
C ARG A 134 -2.70 -9.75 -21.03
N PRO A 135 -3.24 -8.73 -21.71
CA PRO A 135 -2.88 -7.35 -21.42
C PRO A 135 -3.33 -6.98 -20.01
N LEU A 136 -2.49 -6.26 -19.29
CA LEU A 136 -2.86 -5.66 -18.01
C LEU A 136 -3.62 -4.37 -18.27
N TYR A 137 -4.69 -4.16 -17.52
CA TYR A 137 -5.39 -2.89 -17.45
C TYR A 137 -5.13 -2.32 -16.07
N ALA A 138 -4.69 -1.07 -16.00
CA ALA A 138 -4.44 -0.36 -14.75
C ALA A 138 -5.21 0.96 -14.79
N GLU A 139 -5.94 1.26 -13.72
CA GLU A 139 -6.66 2.51 -13.55
C GLU A 139 -6.40 3.09 -12.15
N LEU A 140 -6.45 4.42 -12.04
CA LEU A 140 -6.45 5.08 -10.74
C LEU A 140 -7.78 4.84 -10.03
N SER A 141 -7.69 4.43 -8.77
CA SER A 141 -8.84 4.12 -7.93
C SER A 141 -9.06 5.23 -6.92
N PRO A 142 -10.28 5.67 -6.60
CA PRO A 142 -10.54 6.69 -5.57
C PRO A 142 -10.41 6.16 -4.13
N VAL A 143 -9.82 4.98 -3.95
CA VAL A 143 -9.86 4.24 -2.69
C VAL A 143 -8.85 4.80 -1.71
N THR A 144 -9.34 5.24 -0.56
CA THR A 144 -8.49 5.78 0.51
C THR A 144 -8.44 4.82 1.70
N ASP A 145 -9.59 4.27 2.10
CA ASP A 145 -9.71 3.32 3.21
C ASP A 145 -10.28 1.97 2.76
N PHE A 146 -9.47 0.91 2.87
CA PHE A 146 -9.90 -0.45 2.58
C PHE A 146 -10.84 -1.03 3.63
N ARG A 147 -10.86 -0.50 4.86
CA ARG A 147 -11.70 -1.03 5.96
C ARG A 147 -13.19 -0.82 5.70
N GLU A 148 -13.54 0.27 5.03
CA GLU A 148 -14.93 0.53 4.62
C GLU A 148 -15.32 -0.27 3.36
N ALA A 149 -14.33 -0.62 2.54
CA ALA A 149 -14.52 -1.37 1.29
C ALA A 149 -14.62 -2.88 1.49
N CYS A 150 -14.05 -3.41 2.58
CA CYS A 150 -14.03 -4.83 2.89
C CYS A 150 -15.36 -5.34 3.45
N CYS A 151 -15.74 -6.55 3.04
CA CYS A 151 -16.89 -7.22 3.59
C CYS A 151 -16.58 -7.76 4.99
N ARG A 152 -17.11 -7.12 6.04
CA ARG A 152 -16.95 -7.58 7.43
C ARG A 152 -17.45 -9.02 7.66
N GLN A 153 -18.47 -9.44 6.92
CA GLN A 153 -19.00 -10.81 7.02
C GLN A 153 -18.05 -11.84 6.40
N ASN A 154 -17.29 -11.45 5.37
CA ASN A 154 -16.28 -12.31 4.76
C ASN A 154 -15.01 -12.40 5.60
N GLU A 155 -14.68 -11.36 6.37
CA GLU A 155 -13.58 -11.41 7.34
C GLU A 155 -13.81 -12.52 8.39
N ASN A 156 -15.07 -12.80 8.72
CA ASN A 156 -15.48 -13.90 9.59
C ASN A 156 -15.71 -15.24 8.85
N GLY A 157 -15.60 -15.26 7.52
CA GLY A 157 -15.83 -16.46 6.70
C GLY A 157 -17.30 -16.82 6.41
N GLU A 158 -18.25 -15.95 6.75
CA GLU A 158 -19.70 -16.26 6.74
C GLU A 158 -20.49 -15.41 5.72
N CYS A 159 -19.83 -14.92 4.65
CA CYS A 159 -20.52 -14.09 3.68
C CYS A 159 -21.49 -14.91 2.79
N ASN A 160 -22.75 -14.98 3.22
CA ASN A 160 -23.82 -15.69 2.49
C ASN A 160 -24.30 -14.97 1.22
N ARG A 161 -23.71 -13.82 0.87
CA ARG A 161 -24.12 -13.02 -0.30
C ARG A 161 -23.51 -13.52 -1.62
N GLY A 162 -22.47 -14.36 -1.56
CA GLY A 162 -21.82 -14.95 -2.73
C GLY A 162 -21.48 -13.90 -3.81
N GLY A 163 -21.88 -14.16 -5.06
CA GLY A 163 -21.67 -13.26 -6.20
C GLY A 163 -22.47 -11.95 -6.19
N PHE A 164 -23.43 -11.80 -5.27
CA PHE A 164 -24.19 -10.55 -5.08
C PHE A 164 -23.56 -9.62 -4.04
N CYS A 165 -22.44 -10.04 -3.44
CA CYS A 165 -21.71 -9.17 -2.51
C CYS A 165 -21.06 -8.02 -3.28
N ASN A 166 -21.40 -6.79 -2.90
CA ASN A 166 -20.81 -5.58 -3.46
C ASN A 166 -19.61 -5.08 -2.65
N PHE A 167 -19.12 -5.86 -1.68
CA PHE A 167 -17.97 -5.53 -0.84
C PHE A 167 -16.79 -6.45 -1.17
N MET A 168 -15.56 -5.97 -0.96
CA MET A 168 -14.36 -6.75 -1.26
C MET A 168 -14.25 -7.98 -0.35
N HIS A 169 -14.06 -9.14 -0.96
CA HIS A 169 -13.68 -10.37 -0.30
C HIS A 169 -12.18 -10.52 -0.48
N LEU A 170 -11.42 -10.15 0.55
CA LEU A 170 -9.96 -10.22 0.48
C LEU A 170 -9.48 -11.64 0.69
N ARG A 171 -8.61 -12.10 -0.22
CA ARG A 171 -7.75 -13.25 0.04
C ARG A 171 -6.44 -12.74 0.65
N LEU A 172 -6.05 -13.32 1.79
CA LEU A 172 -4.84 -12.93 2.50
C LEU A 172 -3.72 -13.93 2.18
N ALA A 173 -2.52 -13.39 1.93
CA ALA A 173 -1.32 -14.19 1.73
C ALA A 173 -0.75 -14.63 3.08
N SER A 174 0.16 -15.60 3.05
CA SER A 174 0.90 -16.03 4.23
C SER A 174 1.55 -14.84 4.94
N LYS A 175 1.26 -14.67 6.24
CA LYS A 175 1.77 -13.54 7.05
C LYS A 175 3.30 -13.44 7.03
N LYS A 176 3.99 -14.58 6.93
CA LYS A 176 5.46 -14.65 6.81
C LYS A 176 5.92 -13.99 5.52
N LEU A 177 5.36 -14.38 4.38
CA LEU A 177 5.65 -13.81 3.06
C LEU A 177 5.43 -12.29 3.05
N VAL A 178 4.29 -11.82 3.54
CA VAL A 178 4.00 -10.37 3.61
C VAL A 178 5.04 -9.61 4.45
N SER A 179 5.47 -10.19 5.57
CA SER A 179 6.50 -9.59 6.42
C SER A 179 7.87 -9.54 5.74
N GLU A 180 8.23 -10.59 5.00
CA GLU A 180 9.48 -10.68 4.24
C GLU A 180 9.51 -9.70 3.08
N LEU A 181 8.43 -9.60 2.30
CA LEU A 181 8.28 -8.64 1.21
C LEU A 181 8.40 -7.19 1.70
N LYS A 182 7.70 -6.86 2.79
CA LYS A 182 7.82 -5.54 3.43
C LYS A 182 9.23 -5.28 3.97
N ALA A 183 9.91 -6.30 4.47
CA ALA A 183 11.31 -6.18 4.90
C ALA A 183 12.25 -5.95 3.71
N GLY A 184 12.05 -6.66 2.61
CA GLY A 184 12.78 -6.51 1.35
C GLY A 184 12.64 -5.11 0.78
N GLN A 185 11.41 -4.59 0.68
CA GLN A 185 11.17 -3.22 0.20
C GLN A 185 11.84 -2.16 1.10
N ARG A 186 11.81 -2.34 2.43
CA ARG A 186 12.53 -1.43 3.34
C ARG A 186 14.05 -1.48 3.16
N LEU A 187 14.60 -2.65 2.83
CA LEU A 187 16.03 -2.80 2.54
C LEU A 187 16.38 -2.16 1.20
N ASP A 188 15.58 -2.40 0.16
CA ASP A 188 15.80 -1.82 -1.15
C ASP A 188 15.78 -0.29 -1.09
N ARG A 189 14.84 0.32 -0.36
CA ARG A 189 14.83 1.78 -0.12
C ARG A 189 16.06 2.30 0.63
N ARG A 190 16.70 1.48 1.46
CA ARG A 190 17.96 1.86 2.14
C ARG A 190 19.16 1.79 1.21
N LEU A 191 19.14 0.85 0.27
CA LEU A 191 20.21 0.64 -0.70
C LEU A 191 20.10 1.62 -1.87
N ASN A 192 18.88 1.86 -2.35
CA ASN A 192 18.50 2.75 -3.42
C ASN A 192 17.57 3.84 -2.88
N PRO A 193 18.11 4.84 -2.16
CA PRO A 193 17.31 5.98 -1.77
C PRO A 193 16.79 6.67 -3.05
N PRO A 194 15.50 7.03 -3.12
CA PRO A 194 14.99 7.81 -4.23
C PRO A 194 15.86 9.06 -4.35
N ALA A 195 16.34 9.35 -5.55
CA ALA A 195 17.13 10.54 -5.82
C ALA A 195 16.27 11.76 -5.49
N THR A 196 16.40 12.27 -4.27
CA THR A 196 15.80 13.52 -3.86
C THR A 196 16.35 14.58 -4.78
N SER A 197 15.48 15.08 -5.66
CA SER A 197 15.61 16.42 -6.20
C SER A 197 15.93 17.35 -5.04
N GLY A 198 17.12 17.96 -5.11
CA GLY A 198 17.76 18.59 -3.97
C GLY A 198 16.93 19.65 -3.26
N GLY A 199 17.12 19.76 -1.95
CA GLY A 199 16.66 20.92 -1.18
C GLY A 199 16.29 20.62 0.26
N ALA A 200 17.27 20.77 1.15
CA ALA A 200 17.14 21.28 2.53
C ALA A 200 16.06 20.67 3.47
N GLY A 201 16.56 20.02 4.53
CA GLY A 201 15.94 20.09 5.86
C GLY A 201 15.19 18.84 6.31
N GLY A 202 15.90 17.88 6.91
CA GLY A 202 15.29 16.80 7.68
C GLY A 202 16.32 16.11 8.55
N TRP A 203 16.20 16.27 9.87
CA TRP A 203 17.03 15.59 10.86
C TRP A 203 16.95 14.07 10.69
N GLU A 204 18.07 13.40 10.45
CA GLU A 204 18.20 11.94 10.62
C GLU A 204 18.40 11.62 12.12
N PRO A 205 17.61 10.72 12.73
CA PRO A 205 17.95 10.20 14.06
C PRO A 205 19.18 9.29 13.94
N PRO A 206 20.19 9.44 14.81
CA PRO A 206 21.42 8.66 14.70
C PRO A 206 21.13 7.18 14.96
N SER A 207 21.41 6.36 13.95
CA SER A 207 21.43 4.90 14.10
C SER A 207 22.46 4.51 15.18
N SER A 208 22.04 3.62 16.09
CA SER A 208 22.72 3.20 17.31
C SER A 208 23.96 2.32 17.08
N ARG A 209 24.72 2.52 16.00
CA ARG A 209 25.81 1.62 15.59
C ARG A 209 27.23 2.18 15.64
N ASN A 210 27.48 3.28 16.35
CA ASN A 210 28.86 3.74 16.52
C ASN A 210 29.14 4.39 17.88
N ARG A 211 28.95 3.63 18.96
CA ARG A 211 29.34 4.03 20.33
C ARG A 211 30.64 3.36 20.79
N GLU A 212 31.58 3.17 19.87
CA GLU A 212 32.94 2.76 20.23
C GLU A 212 33.94 3.75 19.67
N ARG A 213 34.82 4.21 20.57
CA ARG A 213 36.05 4.99 20.31
C ARG A 213 35.85 6.47 20.02
N ARG A 214 35.69 7.26 21.10
CA ARG A 214 36.32 8.59 21.28
C ARG A 214 36.05 9.12 22.70
N SER A 215 36.85 8.65 23.65
CA SER A 215 37.05 9.32 24.94
C SER A 215 38.56 9.50 25.12
N ALA A 216 39.11 10.49 24.44
CA ALA A 216 40.47 10.98 24.69
C ALA A 216 40.38 12.03 25.80
N SER A 217 40.55 11.61 27.06
CA SER A 217 40.79 12.53 28.16
C SER A 217 42.30 12.81 28.25
N PRO A 218 42.78 14.07 28.27
CA PRO A 218 44.16 14.37 28.58
C PRO A 218 44.42 14.19 30.09
N PRO A 219 45.57 13.65 30.53
CA PRO A 219 45.90 13.57 31.95
C PRO A 219 46.33 14.95 32.47
N ARG A 220 45.74 15.39 33.59
CA ARG A 220 46.21 16.57 34.34
C ARG A 220 47.36 16.18 35.24
N GLU A 221 48.59 16.56 34.88
CA GLU A 221 49.74 16.57 35.80
C GLU A 221 49.50 17.60 36.92
N ARG A 222 49.60 17.16 38.17
CA ARG A 222 49.75 18.04 39.34
C ARG A 222 51.25 18.20 39.60
N LYS A 223 51.83 19.35 39.23
CA LYS A 223 53.13 19.77 39.77
C LYS A 223 52.90 20.61 41.02
N ARG A 224 53.51 20.14 42.10
CA ARG A 224 53.69 20.73 43.42
C ARG A 224 55.07 21.37 43.37
N ASP A 225 55.18 22.68 43.59
CA ASP A 225 56.45 23.28 44.02
C ASP A 225 56.17 24.51 44.89
N GLU A 226 56.72 24.44 46.10
CA GLU A 226 56.93 25.51 47.07
C GLU A 226 58.07 26.41 46.58
N ASP A 227 57.98 27.73 46.82
CA ASP A 227 59.08 28.66 47.17
C ASP A 227 58.48 30.09 47.24
N ARG A 228 58.43 30.81 48.38
CA ARG A 228 59.46 31.47 49.21
C ARG A 228 59.77 32.92 48.78
N TYR A 229 59.88 33.81 49.79
CA TYR A 229 60.29 35.25 49.83
C TYR A 229 59.17 36.30 49.65
N ASP A 230 58.72 37.08 50.65
CA ASP A 230 59.35 38.11 51.55
C ASP A 230 59.40 39.53 50.92
N GLY A 231 58.96 40.54 51.69
CA GLY A 231 59.44 41.92 51.57
C GLY A 231 58.52 43.02 50.98
N ARG A 232 57.90 43.78 51.89
CA ARG A 232 57.93 45.26 52.03
C ARG A 232 57.17 46.25 51.10
N GLU A 233 56.61 47.26 51.80
CA GLU A 233 56.33 48.67 51.43
C GLU A 233 55.06 49.05 50.65
N ARG A 234 54.02 49.54 51.34
CA ARG A 234 53.78 50.98 51.61
C ARG A 234 52.64 51.19 52.59
#